data_AF-A0A522QZT0-F1
#
_entry.id   AF-A0A522QZT0-F1
#
_cell.length_a   1.000
_cell.length_b   1.000
_cell.length_c   1.000
_cell.angle_alpha   90.00
_cell.angle_beta   90.00
_cell.angle_gamma   90.00
#
_symmetry.space_group_name_H-M   'P 1'
#
loop_
_entity.id
_entity.type
_entity.pdbx_description
1 polymer ?
#
loop_
_entity_poly.entity_id
_entity_poly.type
_entity_poly.pdbx_seq_one_letter_code
_entity_poly.pdbx_strand_id
1 'polypeptide(L)'
;AFRRQTRGVSPMFARLILCVLLIGAAGIASAQEKPAQSQQQPAAKPLTPEQRAAIRKQNQELVGYANQIVKMIDNGQAGDVWDGMSEVGKKAETRDAFSAKVKQERGKLGNTTSRRIVALYGSRSEGRKQLPAGIYRNVRYLTQFAGSTSPRIELVSFHLDSDKKWRLSGYAITDVPQKPAQAAPKQ
;
A
#
# COMPACT_ATOMS: atom_id res chain seq x y z
N ALA A 1 13.11 -9.94 65.30
CA ALA A 1 13.25 -8.47 65.19
C ALA A 1 12.97 -8.04 63.75
N PHE A 2 12.02 -7.11 63.62
CA PHE A 2 11.68 -6.16 62.55
C PHE A 2 12.27 -6.22 61.11
N ARG A 3 11.31 -6.04 60.16
CA ARG A 3 11.30 -5.30 58.86
C ARG A 3 12.00 -5.91 57.63
N ARG A 4 11.26 -6.11 56.51
CA ARG A 4 10.88 -5.14 55.41
C ARG A 4 12.15 -4.74 54.60
N GLN A 5 12.20 -4.55 53.28
CA GLN A 5 11.19 -4.26 52.25
C GLN A 5 11.91 -4.00 50.90
N THR A 6 11.21 -4.31 49.79
CA THR A 6 11.19 -3.76 48.41
C THR A 6 12.38 -3.05 47.72
N ARG A 7 12.49 -3.39 46.41
CA ARG A 7 12.62 -2.56 45.17
C ARG A 7 13.17 -1.13 45.27
N GLY A 8 14.10 -0.81 44.36
CA GLY A 8 14.48 0.56 43.97
C GLY A 8 14.40 0.77 42.45
N VAL A 9 13.97 1.97 42.06
CA VAL A 9 13.67 2.49 40.71
C VAL A 9 14.40 3.83 40.52
N SER A 10 15.02 4.04 39.34
CA SER A 10 15.36 5.33 38.66
C SER A 10 16.32 6.34 39.36
N PRO A 11 16.49 7.60 38.85
CA PRO A 11 17.29 8.08 37.70
C PRO A 11 18.31 9.20 38.10
N MET A 12 19.10 9.73 37.15
CA MET A 12 20.05 10.87 37.33
C MET A 12 20.06 11.73 36.05
N PHE A 13 20.10 13.06 36.00
CA PHE A 13 20.05 14.16 36.97
C PHE A 13 19.69 15.45 36.21
N ALA A 14 18.98 16.34 36.91
CA ALA A 14 18.58 17.68 36.48
C ALA A 14 19.73 18.70 36.59
N ARG A 15 19.60 19.83 35.87
CA ARG A 15 20.27 21.09 36.21
C ARG A 15 19.22 22.17 36.47
N LEU A 16 19.33 22.75 37.66
CA LEU A 16 18.46 23.74 38.29
C LEU A 16 19.20 25.09 38.29
N ILE A 17 18.52 26.19 37.96
CA ILE A 17 18.89 27.54 38.42
C ILE A 17 17.62 28.20 38.95
N LEU A 18 17.72 28.67 40.19
CA LEU A 18 16.68 29.34 40.98
C LEU A 18 17.19 30.75 41.32
N CYS A 19 16.35 31.78 41.12
CA CYS A 19 16.43 33.05 41.84
C CYS A 19 15.02 33.62 42.06
N VAL A 20 14.86 34.30 43.19
CA VAL A 20 13.65 34.44 44.01
C VAL A 20 12.90 35.76 43.78
N LEU A 21 11.56 35.63 43.84
CA LEU A 21 10.45 36.54 44.21
C LEU A 21 10.63 38.08 44.24
N LEU A 22 9.62 38.78 43.70
CA LEU A 22 8.86 39.85 44.39
C LEU A 22 7.48 40.06 43.74
N ILE A 23 6.48 40.32 44.59
CA ILE A 23 5.04 40.40 44.31
C ILE A 23 4.67 41.82 43.84
N GLY A 24 3.81 41.93 42.82
CA GLY A 24 3.14 43.18 42.43
C GLY A 24 1.87 42.89 41.63
N ALA A 25 0.71 43.26 42.18
CA ALA A 25 -0.61 43.09 41.57
C ALA A 25 -0.88 44.17 40.51
N ALA A 26 -1.31 43.77 39.30
CA ALA A 26 -2.26 44.50 38.44
C ALA A 26 -2.53 43.72 37.14
N GLY A 27 -3.82 43.53 36.82
CA GLY A 27 -4.29 43.17 35.48
C GLY A 27 -4.42 41.68 35.21
N ILE A 28 -5.62 41.15 35.45
CA ILE A 28 -6.07 39.93 34.76
C ILE A 28 -6.31 40.34 33.30
N ALA A 29 -5.26 40.37 32.49
CA ALA A 29 -5.43 40.33 31.05
C ALA A 29 -5.83 38.88 30.74
N SER A 30 -7.12 38.64 30.58
CA SER A 30 -7.64 37.43 29.96
C SER A 30 -7.00 37.35 28.57
N ALA A 31 -5.87 36.66 28.47
CA ALA A 31 -5.31 36.27 27.19
C ALA A 31 -6.30 35.27 26.61
N GLN A 32 -7.23 35.80 25.80
CA GLN A 32 -8.12 35.01 24.97
C GLN A 32 -7.21 34.19 24.06
N GLU A 33 -6.95 32.93 24.43
CA GLU A 33 -6.36 31.94 23.55
C GLU A 33 -7.26 31.88 22.33
N LYS A 34 -6.85 32.63 21.30
CA LYS A 34 -7.49 32.62 19.99
C LYS A 34 -7.49 31.15 19.58
N PRO A 35 -8.65 30.51 19.33
CA PRO A 35 -8.67 29.11 18.92
C PRO A 35 -7.74 29.00 17.72
N ALA A 36 -6.75 28.10 17.83
CA ALA A 36 -5.82 27.82 16.77
C ALA A 36 -6.64 27.64 15.49
N GLN A 37 -6.57 28.64 14.60
CA GLN A 37 -7.18 28.55 13.29
C GLN A 37 -6.55 27.32 12.66
N SER A 38 -7.35 26.27 12.54
CA SER A 38 -7.05 25.12 11.70
C SER A 38 -6.59 25.72 10.38
N GLN A 39 -5.28 25.61 10.10
CA GLN A 39 -4.71 26.04 8.84
C GLN A 39 -5.46 25.24 7.78
N GLN A 40 -6.46 25.88 7.17
CA GLN A 40 -7.23 25.32 6.08
C GLN A 40 -6.23 25.08 4.97
N GLN A 41 -5.78 23.84 4.85
CA GLN A 41 -4.96 23.39 3.75
C GLN A 41 -5.68 23.79 2.47
N PRO A 42 -5.02 24.52 1.53
CA PRO A 42 -5.70 25.05 0.35
C PRO A 42 -6.49 23.93 -0.33
N ALA A 43 -7.78 24.15 -0.55
CA ALA A 43 -8.61 23.20 -1.27
C ALA A 43 -7.94 22.87 -2.60
N ALA A 44 -7.63 21.59 -2.83
CA ALA A 44 -7.02 21.14 -4.08
C ALA A 44 -7.93 21.55 -5.24
N LYS A 45 -7.38 22.28 -6.22
CA LYS A 45 -8.14 22.67 -7.42
C LYS A 45 -8.72 21.41 -8.08
N PRO A 46 -10.02 21.40 -8.45
CA PRO A 46 -10.59 20.27 -9.17
C PRO A 46 -9.87 20.09 -10.53
N LEU A 47 -9.71 18.84 -10.96
CA LEU A 47 -9.10 18.53 -12.26
C LEU A 47 -9.86 19.21 -13.42
N THR A 48 -9.19 19.53 -14.52
CA THR A 48 -9.86 19.98 -15.74
C THR A 48 -10.50 18.80 -16.50
N PRO A 49 -11.48 19.02 -17.39
CA PRO A 49 -12.05 17.97 -18.23
C PRO A 49 -10.99 17.19 -19.03
N GLU A 50 -9.98 17.89 -19.56
CA GLU A 50 -8.89 17.34 -20.37
C GLU A 50 -8.00 16.44 -19.52
N GLN A 51 -7.66 16.87 -18.30
CA GLN A 51 -6.89 16.06 -17.35
C GLN A 51 -7.65 14.78 -16.98
N ARG A 52 -8.96 14.88 -16.73
CA ARG A 52 -9.80 13.70 -16.48
C ARG A 52 -9.82 12.75 -17.67
N ALA A 53 -9.90 13.27 -18.89
CA ALA A 53 -9.88 12.46 -20.11
C ALA A 53 -8.53 11.74 -20.28
N ALA A 54 -7.41 12.43 -20.04
CA ALA A 54 -6.08 11.84 -20.09
C ALA A 54 -5.90 10.70 -19.07
N ILE A 55 -6.39 10.89 -17.84
CA ILE A 55 -6.38 9.84 -16.82
C ILE A 55 -7.22 8.63 -17.25
N ARG A 56 -8.42 8.85 -17.80
CA ARG A 56 -9.26 7.74 -18.30
C ARG A 56 -8.56 6.95 -19.39
N LYS A 57 -7.91 7.63 -20.34
CA LYS A 57 -7.16 6.97 -21.42
C LYS A 57 -6.01 6.12 -20.86
N GLN A 58 -5.18 6.68 -19.98
CA GLN A 58 -4.11 5.94 -19.32
C GLN A 58 -4.64 4.71 -18.55
N ASN A 59 -5.76 4.88 -17.85
CA ASN A 59 -6.38 3.79 -17.10
C ASN A 59 -6.86 2.66 -18.03
N GLN A 60 -7.44 3.01 -19.19
CA GLN A 60 -7.85 2.03 -20.19
C GLN A 60 -6.64 1.28 -20.77
N GLU A 61 -5.54 1.97 -21.05
CA GLU A 61 -4.29 1.35 -21.53
C GLU A 61 -3.71 0.38 -20.49
N LEU A 62 -3.61 0.79 -19.23
CA LEU A 62 -3.13 -0.05 -18.13
C LEU A 62 -4.01 -1.29 -17.92
N VAL A 63 -5.32 -1.14 -18.01
CA VAL A 63 -6.26 -2.27 -17.97
C VAL A 63 -6.05 -3.21 -19.16
N GLY A 64 -5.83 -2.67 -20.36
CA GLY A 64 -5.48 -3.45 -21.55
C GLY A 64 -4.23 -4.30 -21.33
N TYR A 65 -3.15 -3.68 -20.84
CA TYR A 65 -1.90 -4.40 -20.54
C TYR A 65 -2.10 -5.46 -19.45
N ALA A 66 -2.83 -5.14 -18.38
CA ALA A 66 -3.11 -6.09 -17.31
C ALA A 66 -3.91 -7.30 -17.82
N ASN A 67 -4.92 -7.07 -18.67
CA ASN A 67 -5.71 -8.13 -19.30
C ASN A 67 -4.86 -9.03 -20.20
N GLN A 68 -3.92 -8.46 -20.96
CA GLN A 68 -2.98 -9.24 -21.76
C GLN A 68 -2.07 -10.10 -20.89
N ILE A 69 -1.51 -9.53 -19.83
CA ILE A 69 -0.61 -10.23 -18.90
C ILE A 69 -1.31 -11.41 -18.24
N VAL A 70 -2.52 -11.21 -17.67
CA VAL A 70 -3.24 -12.32 -17.02
C VAL A 70 -3.63 -13.41 -18.03
N LYS A 71 -3.98 -13.05 -19.26
CA LYS A 71 -4.26 -14.02 -20.33
C LYS A 71 -3.02 -14.84 -20.69
N MET A 72 -1.85 -14.21 -20.79
CA MET A 72 -0.59 -14.92 -21.02
C MET A 72 -0.27 -15.88 -19.87
N ILE A 73 -0.45 -15.44 -18.61
CA ILE A 73 -0.28 -16.31 -17.44
C ILE A 73 -1.25 -17.50 -17.47
N ASP A 74 -2.52 -17.27 -17.81
CA ASP A 74 -3.52 -18.34 -17.94
C ASP A 74 -3.12 -19.37 -19.00
N ASN A 75 -2.44 -18.93 -20.07
CA ASN A 75 -1.91 -19.77 -21.13
C ASN A 75 -0.54 -20.40 -20.80
N GLY A 76 -0.04 -20.28 -19.56
CA GLY A 76 1.24 -20.84 -19.14
C GLY A 76 2.47 -20.07 -19.62
N GLN A 77 2.30 -18.86 -20.14
CA GLN A 77 3.37 -18.03 -20.72
C GLN A 77 4.04 -17.11 -19.70
N ALA A 78 4.26 -17.60 -18.48
CA ALA A 78 4.84 -16.80 -17.39
C ALA A 78 6.27 -16.31 -17.72
N GLY A 79 7.05 -17.10 -18.44
CA GLY A 79 8.39 -16.70 -18.89
C GLY A 79 8.35 -15.49 -19.83
N ASP A 80 7.47 -15.52 -20.84
CA ASP A 80 7.31 -14.41 -21.79
C ASP A 80 6.81 -13.14 -21.09
N VAL A 81 5.96 -13.30 -20.08
CA VAL A 81 5.51 -12.18 -19.22
C VAL A 81 6.70 -11.57 -18.46
N TRP A 82 7.59 -12.40 -17.92
CA TRP A 82 8.80 -11.92 -17.24
C TRP A 82 9.74 -11.18 -18.19
N ASP A 83 9.88 -11.65 -19.42
CA ASP A 83 10.74 -11.03 -20.44
C ASP A 83 10.31 -9.57 -20.73
N GLY A 84 9.02 -9.27 -20.59
CA GLY A 84 8.45 -7.92 -20.71
C GLY A 84 8.38 -7.08 -19.42
N MET A 85 8.87 -7.59 -18.28
CA MET A 85 8.84 -6.85 -17.01
C MET A 85 9.73 -5.61 -17.03
N SER A 86 9.38 -4.66 -16.16
CA SER A 86 10.20 -3.52 -15.78
C SER A 86 11.57 -3.95 -15.24
N GLU A 87 12.55 -3.06 -15.36
CA GLU A 87 13.88 -3.27 -14.78
C GLU A 87 13.83 -3.49 -13.27
N VAL A 88 12.93 -2.80 -12.56
CA VAL A 88 12.75 -3.00 -11.11
C VAL A 88 12.18 -4.38 -10.81
N GLY A 89 11.27 -4.90 -11.65
CA GLY A 89 10.71 -6.23 -11.50
C GLY A 89 11.74 -7.32 -11.75
N LYS A 90 12.52 -7.20 -12.83
CA LYS A 90 13.59 -8.14 -13.19
C LYS A 90 14.71 -8.20 -12.14
N LYS A 91 14.98 -7.08 -11.45
CA LYS A 91 15.93 -7.04 -10.32
C LYS A 91 15.38 -7.69 -9.05
N ALA A 92 14.06 -7.71 -8.87
CA ALA A 92 13.43 -8.24 -7.66
C ALA A 92 13.28 -9.76 -7.69
N GLU A 93 13.11 -10.37 -8.88
CA GLU A 93 12.89 -11.81 -9.02
C GLU A 93 13.44 -12.31 -10.37
N THR A 94 14.14 -13.45 -10.36
CA THR A 94 14.65 -14.06 -11.58
C THR A 94 13.52 -14.66 -12.42
N ARG A 95 13.77 -14.83 -13.72
CA ARG A 95 12.81 -15.43 -14.67
C ARG A 95 12.28 -16.78 -14.21
N ASP A 96 13.18 -17.64 -13.77
CA ASP A 96 12.86 -19.00 -13.33
C ASP A 96 12.07 -18.99 -12.02
N ALA A 97 12.46 -18.14 -11.06
CA ALA A 97 11.73 -18.00 -9.81
C ALA A 97 10.29 -17.49 -10.04
N PHE A 98 10.13 -16.46 -10.87
CA PHE A 98 8.83 -15.94 -11.26
C PHE A 98 7.96 -17.03 -11.92
N SER A 99 8.50 -17.71 -12.93
CA SER A 99 7.79 -18.73 -13.69
C SER A 99 7.39 -19.92 -12.81
N ALA A 100 8.30 -20.38 -11.94
CA ALA A 100 8.05 -21.47 -11.02
C ALA A 100 6.98 -21.11 -9.99
N LYS A 101 7.06 -19.92 -9.39
CA LYS A 101 6.05 -19.42 -8.45
C LYS A 101 4.66 -19.35 -9.09
N VAL A 102 4.56 -18.73 -10.26
CA VAL A 102 3.28 -18.61 -10.99
C VAL A 102 2.71 -20.00 -11.32
N LYS A 103 3.55 -20.91 -11.83
CA LYS A 103 3.13 -22.29 -12.12
C LYS A 103 2.66 -23.02 -10.86
N GLN A 104 3.35 -22.86 -9.73
CA GLN A 104 2.98 -23.49 -8.47
C GLN A 104 1.64 -22.96 -7.94
N GLU A 105 1.44 -21.64 -7.93
CA GLU A 105 0.19 -21.02 -7.49
C GLU A 105 -0.98 -21.44 -8.39
N ARG A 106 -0.82 -21.31 -9.71
CA ARG A 106 -1.86 -21.69 -10.68
C ARG A 106 -2.16 -23.18 -10.69
N GLY A 107 -1.16 -24.04 -10.49
CA GLY A 107 -1.36 -25.49 -10.38
C GLY A 107 -2.25 -25.89 -9.21
N LYS A 108 -2.17 -25.16 -8.08
CA LYS A 108 -3.05 -25.39 -6.91
C LYS A 108 -4.45 -24.84 -7.12
N LEU A 109 -4.58 -23.70 -7.79
CA LEU A 109 -5.85 -22.99 -7.95
C LEU A 109 -6.68 -23.50 -9.14
N GLY A 110 -6.04 -24.06 -10.16
CA GLY A 110 -6.68 -24.49 -11.40
C GLY A 110 -7.04 -23.34 -12.33
N ASN A 111 -7.79 -23.64 -13.39
CA ASN A 111 -8.17 -22.69 -14.43
C ASN A 111 -9.05 -21.56 -13.87
N THR A 112 -8.92 -20.35 -14.44
CA THR A 112 -9.82 -19.24 -14.17
C THR A 112 -11.21 -19.51 -14.73
N THR A 113 -12.26 -19.39 -13.91
CA THR A 113 -13.67 -19.51 -14.34
C THR A 113 -14.34 -18.17 -14.50
N SER A 114 -13.97 -17.18 -13.69
CA SER A 114 -14.37 -15.79 -13.90
C SER A 114 -13.31 -14.83 -13.36
N ARG A 115 -13.24 -13.64 -13.96
CA ARG A 115 -12.32 -12.57 -13.57
C ARG A 115 -12.99 -11.23 -13.80
N ARG A 116 -12.98 -10.35 -12.79
CA ARG A 116 -13.46 -8.96 -12.92
C ARG A 116 -12.55 -7.99 -12.20
N ILE A 117 -12.39 -6.80 -12.76
CA ILE A 117 -11.63 -5.73 -12.10
C ILE A 117 -12.43 -5.21 -10.90
N VAL A 118 -11.76 -5.04 -9.77
CA VAL A 118 -12.34 -4.47 -8.55
C VAL A 118 -11.66 -3.18 -8.12
N ALA A 119 -10.44 -2.92 -8.57
CA ALA A 119 -9.77 -1.64 -8.32
C ALA A 119 -8.68 -1.35 -9.37
N LEU A 120 -8.49 -0.06 -9.62
CA LEU A 120 -7.30 0.51 -10.25
C LEU A 120 -6.82 1.66 -9.38
N TYR A 121 -5.60 1.58 -8.87
CA TYR A 121 -5.07 2.60 -7.95
C TYR A 121 -3.58 2.83 -8.13
N GLY A 122 -3.13 4.04 -7.81
CA GLY A 122 -1.72 4.41 -7.81
C GLY A 122 -1.10 4.36 -6.42
N SER A 123 0.20 4.10 -6.37
CA SER A 123 1.01 4.31 -5.17
C SER A 123 2.37 4.91 -5.55
N ARG A 124 3.01 5.57 -4.58
CA ARG A 124 4.39 6.05 -4.71
C ARG A 124 5.19 5.43 -3.58
N SER A 125 6.36 4.90 -3.93
CA SER A 125 7.33 4.41 -2.97
C SER A 125 8.54 5.34 -2.94
N GLU A 126 8.97 5.71 -1.73
CA GLU A 126 10.21 6.45 -1.50
C GLU A 126 11.43 5.51 -1.34
N GLY A 127 11.28 4.22 -1.66
CA GLY A 127 12.38 3.24 -1.65
C GLY A 127 12.74 2.74 -0.26
N ARG A 128 11.77 2.15 0.45
CA ARG A 128 11.99 1.55 1.78
C ARG A 128 11.68 0.07 1.76
N LYS A 129 12.53 -0.74 2.42
CA LYS A 129 12.39 -2.20 2.53
C LYS A 129 12.42 -2.91 1.16
N GLN A 130 11.42 -3.74 0.87
CA GLN A 130 11.35 -4.66 -0.28
C GLN A 130 10.76 -4.02 -1.56
N LEU A 131 10.27 -2.77 -1.48
CA LEU A 131 9.67 -2.07 -2.62
C LEU A 131 10.57 -0.92 -3.07
N PRO A 132 11.20 -1.01 -4.26
CA PRO A 132 12.03 0.05 -4.81
C PRO A 132 11.32 1.40 -4.88
N ALA A 133 12.11 2.49 -4.94
CA ALA A 133 11.55 3.82 -5.14
C ALA A 133 10.91 3.90 -6.54
N GLY A 134 9.76 4.54 -6.64
CA GLY A 134 9.07 4.63 -7.93
C GLY A 134 7.59 5.00 -7.84
N ILE A 135 7.00 5.19 -9.02
CA ILE A 135 5.56 5.38 -9.18
C ILE A 135 4.98 4.07 -9.69
N TYR A 136 3.93 3.63 -9.01
CA TYR A 136 3.26 2.38 -9.29
C TYR A 136 1.79 2.60 -9.67
N ARG A 137 1.27 1.68 -10.47
CA ARG A 137 -0.15 1.53 -10.80
C ARG A 137 -0.52 0.07 -10.61
N ASN A 138 -1.68 -0.19 -10.04
CA ASN A 138 -2.08 -1.53 -9.67
C ASN A 138 -3.48 -1.81 -10.20
N VAL A 139 -3.63 -2.89 -10.96
CA VAL A 139 -4.94 -3.42 -11.35
C VAL A 139 -5.22 -4.63 -10.46
N ARG A 140 -6.34 -4.57 -9.75
CA ARG A 140 -6.79 -5.64 -8.88
C ARG A 140 -7.99 -6.33 -9.51
N TYR A 141 -7.90 -7.64 -9.65
CA TYR A 141 -8.99 -8.49 -10.05
C TYR A 141 -9.52 -9.27 -8.86
N LEU A 142 -10.82 -9.53 -8.89
CA LEU A 142 -11.43 -10.62 -8.15
C LEU A 142 -11.58 -11.78 -9.13
N THR A 143 -10.88 -12.88 -8.86
CA THR A 143 -10.75 -14.00 -9.79
C THR A 143 -11.22 -15.28 -9.11
N GLN A 144 -12.21 -15.95 -9.71
CA GLN A 144 -12.62 -17.28 -9.32
C GLN A 144 -11.80 -18.30 -10.10
N PHE A 145 -11.18 -19.23 -9.39
CA PHE A 145 -10.48 -20.37 -9.97
C PHE A 145 -11.26 -21.65 -9.71
N ALA A 146 -11.14 -22.64 -10.61
CA ALA A 146 -11.88 -23.89 -10.55
C ALA A 146 -11.58 -24.71 -9.28
N GLY A 147 -10.34 -24.67 -8.79
CA GLY A 147 -9.88 -25.35 -7.58
C GLY A 147 -10.01 -24.53 -6.30
N SER A 148 -10.69 -23.37 -6.31
CA SER A 148 -10.88 -22.53 -5.13
C SER A 148 -12.35 -22.44 -4.71
N THR A 149 -12.64 -22.60 -3.42
CA THR A 149 -13.99 -22.41 -2.87
C THR A 149 -14.45 -20.95 -2.88
N SER A 150 -13.52 -20.01 -2.88
CA SER A 150 -13.82 -18.57 -2.89
C SER A 150 -12.91 -17.83 -3.87
N PRO A 151 -13.36 -16.69 -4.42
CA PRO A 151 -12.52 -15.87 -5.28
C PRO A 151 -11.26 -15.38 -4.56
N ARG A 152 -10.18 -15.22 -5.31
CA ARG A 152 -8.91 -14.64 -4.83
C ARG A 152 -8.72 -13.22 -5.38
N ILE A 153 -7.89 -12.45 -4.70
CA ILE A 153 -7.37 -11.21 -5.24
C ILE A 153 -6.18 -11.53 -6.13
N GLU A 154 -6.26 -11.14 -7.39
CA GLU A 154 -5.16 -11.22 -8.34
C GLU A 154 -4.69 -9.80 -8.67
N LEU A 155 -3.44 -9.51 -8.36
CA LEU A 155 -2.85 -8.18 -8.42
C LEU A 155 -1.81 -8.12 -9.53
N VAL A 156 -2.00 -7.17 -10.45
CA VAL A 156 -1.03 -6.82 -11.48
C VAL A 156 -0.48 -5.43 -11.16
N SER A 157 0.81 -5.36 -10.83
CA SER A 157 1.49 -4.12 -10.46
C SER A 157 2.38 -3.65 -11.59
N PHE A 158 2.28 -2.37 -11.95
CA PHE A 158 3.11 -1.71 -12.94
C PHE A 158 4.03 -0.70 -12.26
N HIS A 159 5.25 -0.58 -12.78
CA HIS A 159 6.17 0.50 -12.48
C HIS A 159 6.31 1.42 -13.69
N LEU A 160 6.47 2.73 -13.43
CA LEU A 160 6.83 3.69 -14.47
C LEU A 160 8.35 3.73 -14.62
N ASP A 161 8.86 3.13 -15.69
CA ASP A 161 10.30 3.08 -15.94
C ASP A 161 10.86 4.43 -16.39
N SER A 162 12.20 4.51 -16.43
CA SER A 162 12.94 5.72 -16.80
C SER A 162 12.56 6.26 -18.19
N ASP A 163 12.24 5.36 -19.12
CA ASP A 163 11.76 5.67 -20.48
C ASP A 163 10.27 6.06 -20.54
N LYS A 164 9.64 6.30 -19.39
CA LYS A 164 8.24 6.73 -19.23
C LYS A 164 7.21 5.72 -19.72
N LYS A 165 7.59 4.44 -19.83
CA LYS A 165 6.65 3.35 -20.12
C LYS A 165 6.23 2.64 -18.84
N TRP A 166 4.95 2.29 -18.77
CA TRP A 166 4.42 1.40 -17.74
C TRP A 166 4.77 -0.03 -18.10
N ARG A 167 5.48 -0.74 -17.22
CA ARG A 167 5.80 -2.16 -17.38
C ARG A 167 5.46 -2.93 -16.12
N LEU A 168 5.19 -4.22 -16.27
CA LEU A 168 4.92 -5.12 -15.14
C LEU A 168 6.08 -5.08 -14.15
N SER A 169 5.80 -4.82 -12.88
CA SER A 169 6.77 -4.84 -11.80
C SER A 169 6.52 -5.97 -10.81
N GLY A 170 5.33 -6.57 -10.83
CA GLY A 170 5.00 -7.70 -9.97
C GLY A 170 3.62 -8.27 -10.26
N TYR A 171 3.46 -9.52 -9.87
CA TYR A 171 2.23 -10.28 -9.96
C TYR A 171 2.05 -11.10 -8.68
N ALA A 172 0.85 -11.09 -8.11
CA ALA A 172 0.54 -11.84 -6.89
C ALA A 172 -0.91 -12.31 -6.87
N ILE A 173 -1.14 -13.49 -6.30
CA ILE A 173 -2.47 -13.96 -5.93
C ILE A 173 -2.54 -14.05 -4.41
N THR A 174 -3.53 -13.41 -3.80
CA THR A 174 -3.75 -13.44 -2.36
C THR A 174 -5.20 -13.76 -2.06
N ASP A 175 -5.46 -14.15 -0.81
CA ASP A 175 -6.83 -14.25 -0.33
C ASP A 175 -7.51 -12.88 -0.31
N VAL A 176 -8.84 -12.88 -0.42
CA VAL A 176 -9.62 -11.68 -0.12
C VAL A 176 -9.53 -11.45 1.38
N PRO A 177 -9.07 -10.27 1.85
CA PRO A 177 -9.05 -9.98 3.27
C PRO A 177 -10.44 -10.14 3.86
N GLN A 178 -10.60 -11.10 4.78
CA GLN A 178 -11.84 -11.22 5.54
C GLN A 178 -11.91 -10.06 6.52
N LYS A 179 -13.00 -9.30 6.50
CA LYS A 179 -13.32 -8.43 7.63
C LYS A 179 -13.45 -9.35 8.86
N PRO A 180 -12.75 -9.08 9.99
CA PRO A 180 -12.91 -9.92 11.17
C PRO A 180 -14.39 -10.04 11.49
N ALA A 181 -14.87 -11.29 11.65
CA ALA A 181 -16.22 -11.50 12.15
C ALA A 181 -16.33 -10.71 13.47
N GLN A 182 -17.24 -9.74 13.51
CA GLN A 182 -17.58 -9.10 14.78
C GLN A 182 -17.98 -10.24 15.71
N ALA A 183 -17.20 -10.42 16.78
CA ALA A 183 -17.47 -11.45 17.76
C ALA A 183 -18.94 -11.31 18.18
N ALA A 184 -19.74 -12.35 17.90
CA ALA A 184 -21.11 -12.40 18.37
C ALA A 184 -21.09 -12.19 19.89
N PRO A 185 -21.97 -11.33 20.45
CA PRO A 185 -22.03 -11.16 21.89
C PRO A 185 -22.25 -12.54 22.52
N LYS A 186 -21.38 -12.90 23.46
CA LYS A 186 -21.61 -14.07 24.31
C LYS A 186 -22.91 -13.81 25.06
N GLN A 187 -23.87 -14.73 24.93
CA GLN A 187 -25.09 -14.77 25.74
C GLN A 187 -24.74 -15.08 27.19
#